data_AF-A0A7C1C5B3-F1
#
_entry.id   AF-A0A7C1C5B3-F1
#
_cell.length_a   1.000
_cell.length_b   1.000
_cell.length_c   1.000
_cell.angle_alpha   90.00
_cell.angle_beta   90.00
_cell.angle_gamma   90.00
#
_symmetry.space_group_name_H-M   'P 1'
#
loop_
_entity.id
_entity.type
_entity.pdbx_description
1 polymer ?
#
loop_
_entity_poly.entity_id
_entity_poly.type
_entity_poly.pdbx_seq_one_letter_code
_entity_poly.pdbx_strand_id
1 'polypeptide(L)'
;MLTSQQRRKKKLYIRYVILFCCILIPFFAFLQHLLLKGTFSLPISSTILIFTLINLNGLLLLLMLYLILRNLVELIFERSQRILGSKLRTRLVVSFVSLSIVPTAILFIIALSFISTSMDYWFNSNVEDSLQSSLKLAQSIFHQTESESENMGKRLARRLENIRNGGPTRAEVGKLFAVILRDPPPGVPDALTLMNEGAEDLVSKRGNRLLSIVLPEIPTEALRLARDNKKLEVITQDSSVGELVRSIAHVNLPGIRGNSHYLITTLLIPAEQLARMQTISKGINDYRQLIMLKAPIKFSLLIMLLIITLLILFGAIWFGFYIAHGLTGPINKLAEATRRVAEGELDFVLEKESDDEMGLLVDSFNRMTSDLSASNLKLAEAHKALQQSSIISEQRRHYMETVLKNVAAGVIAINERNEITTINKFAEELLKIDPRNFLNKDFHHILIRPHDAILEGFFKELQESGRQQIERHLHLTVR
;
A
#
# COMPACT_ATOMS: atom_id res chain seq x y z
N MET A 1 -7.54 -0.32 32.05
CA MET A 1 -6.70 -1.53 31.83
C MET A 1 -7.56 -2.68 31.31
N LEU A 2 -7.05 -3.53 30.40
CA LEU A 2 -7.77 -4.69 29.85
C LEU A 2 -7.95 -5.80 30.91
N THR A 3 -9.15 -6.38 31.03
CA THR A 3 -9.43 -7.52 31.91
C THR A 3 -8.75 -8.81 31.40
N SER A 4 -8.55 -9.79 32.28
CA SER A 4 -7.90 -11.07 31.96
C SER A 4 -8.62 -11.84 30.82
N GLN A 5 -9.95 -11.78 30.76
CA GLN A 5 -10.73 -12.34 29.66
C GLN A 5 -10.50 -11.60 28.32
N GLN A 6 -10.37 -10.28 28.34
CA GLN A 6 -10.08 -9.48 27.14
C GLN A 6 -8.65 -9.76 26.63
N ARG A 7 -7.66 -9.91 27.51
CA ARG A 7 -6.30 -10.32 27.13
C ARG A 7 -6.27 -11.70 26.46
N ARG A 8 -7.08 -12.66 26.94
CA ARG A 8 -7.23 -13.99 26.30
C ARG A 8 -7.85 -13.87 24.91
N LYS A 9 -8.93 -13.09 24.73
CA LYS A 9 -9.54 -12.86 23.41
C LYS A 9 -8.57 -12.20 22.41
N LYS A 10 -7.79 -11.19 22.84
CA LYS A 10 -6.73 -10.58 22.00
C LYS A 10 -5.70 -11.61 21.54
N LYS A 11 -5.21 -12.46 22.46
CA LYS A 11 -4.26 -13.54 22.11
C LYS A 11 -4.87 -14.56 21.13
N LEU A 12 -6.18 -14.83 21.20
CA LEU A 12 -6.86 -15.72 20.25
C LEU A 12 -6.90 -15.12 18.83
N TYR A 13 -7.22 -13.83 18.67
CA TYR A 13 -7.19 -13.20 17.34
C TYR A 13 -5.78 -13.14 16.73
N ILE A 14 -4.76 -12.85 17.54
CA ILE A 14 -3.36 -12.91 17.09
C ILE A 14 -3.00 -14.34 16.66
N ARG A 15 -3.47 -15.38 17.38
CA ARG A 15 -3.29 -16.77 16.97
C ARG A 15 -3.96 -17.08 15.63
N TYR A 16 -5.16 -16.55 15.36
CA TYR A 16 -5.79 -16.71 14.04
C TYR A 16 -4.99 -16.07 12.92
N VAL A 17 -4.40 -14.88 13.14
CA VAL A 17 -3.51 -14.25 12.16
C VAL A 17 -2.26 -15.11 11.91
N ILE A 18 -1.65 -15.66 12.97
CA ILE A 18 -0.51 -16.59 12.84
C ILE A 18 -0.92 -17.80 12.01
N LEU A 19 -2.07 -18.42 12.33
CA LEU A 19 -2.55 -19.61 11.64
C LEU A 19 -2.85 -19.32 10.16
N PHE A 20 -3.44 -18.16 9.85
CA PHE A 20 -3.64 -17.68 8.48
C PHE A 20 -2.32 -17.48 7.73
N CYS A 21 -1.33 -16.82 8.34
CA CYS A 21 0.01 -16.67 7.75
C CYS A 21 0.71 -18.03 7.56
N CYS A 22 0.54 -18.97 8.49
CA CYS A 22 1.07 -20.32 8.37
C CYS A 22 0.42 -21.12 7.22
N ILE A 23 -0.88 -20.95 6.97
CA ILE A 23 -1.59 -21.55 5.82
C ILE A 23 -1.11 -20.94 4.49
N LEU A 24 -0.73 -19.67 4.50
CA LEU A 24 -0.19 -19.01 3.32
C LEU A 24 1.19 -19.53 2.90
N ILE A 25 1.99 -20.11 3.80
CA ILE A 25 3.30 -20.71 3.48
C ILE A 25 3.16 -21.86 2.45
N PRO A 26 2.38 -22.94 2.70
CA PRO A 26 2.21 -24.00 1.72
C PRO A 26 1.50 -23.53 0.46
N PHE A 27 0.62 -22.52 0.53
CA PHE A 27 0.02 -21.90 -0.66
C PHE A 27 1.05 -21.20 -1.53
N PHE A 28 1.94 -20.39 -0.95
CA PHE A 28 3.04 -19.76 -1.67
C PHE A 28 4.02 -20.79 -2.24
N ALA A 29 4.36 -21.83 -1.48
CA ALA A 29 5.20 -22.92 -1.95
C ALA A 29 4.57 -23.68 -3.13
N PHE A 30 3.25 -23.93 -3.07
CA PHE A 30 2.50 -24.54 -4.16
C PHE A 30 2.45 -23.64 -5.40
N LEU A 31 2.17 -22.35 -5.23
CA LEU A 31 2.14 -21.37 -6.31
C LEU A 31 3.52 -21.23 -6.97
N GLN A 32 4.58 -21.20 -6.16
CA GLN A 32 5.97 -21.20 -6.61
C GLN A 32 6.28 -22.48 -7.41
N HIS A 33 5.90 -23.66 -6.90
CA HIS A 33 6.11 -24.92 -7.61
C HIS A 33 5.33 -24.99 -8.94
N LEU A 34 4.11 -24.45 -8.98
CA LEU A 34 3.30 -24.39 -10.20
C LEU A 34 3.92 -23.47 -11.26
N LEU A 35 4.49 -22.35 -10.84
CA LEU A 35 5.13 -21.35 -11.72
C LEU A 35 6.54 -21.75 -12.16
N LEU A 36 7.30 -22.47 -11.31
CA LEU A 36 8.66 -22.94 -11.61
C LEU A 36 8.70 -24.35 -12.23
N LYS A 37 7.57 -24.93 -12.62
CA LYS A 37 7.49 -26.29 -13.20
C LYS A 37 8.16 -26.45 -14.58
N GLY A 38 8.76 -25.40 -15.13
CA GLY A 38 9.60 -25.46 -16.33
C GLY A 38 10.96 -26.08 -16.03
N THR A 39 11.45 -26.98 -16.89
CA THR A 39 12.80 -27.53 -16.80
C THR A 39 13.83 -26.44 -17.07
N PHE A 40 14.20 -25.67 -16.04
CA PHE A 40 15.25 -24.66 -16.12
C PHE A 40 16.60 -25.36 -16.12
N SER A 41 17.20 -25.53 -17.29
CA SER A 41 18.62 -25.88 -17.44
C SER A 41 19.49 -24.63 -17.21
N LEU A 42 19.37 -24.02 -16.03
CA LEU A 42 20.20 -22.89 -15.63
C LEU A 42 21.44 -23.42 -14.90
N PRO A 43 22.60 -22.73 -15.00
CA PRO A 43 23.76 -23.02 -14.15
C PRO A 43 23.35 -23.15 -12.69
N ILE A 44 23.93 -24.14 -11.98
CA ILE A 44 23.53 -24.48 -10.60
C ILE A 44 23.62 -23.25 -9.68
N SER A 45 24.60 -22.37 -9.90
CA SER A 45 24.80 -21.14 -9.11
C SER A 45 23.68 -20.11 -9.28
N SER A 46 23.22 -19.84 -10.50
CA SER A 46 22.13 -18.88 -10.74
C SER A 46 20.78 -19.44 -10.28
N THR A 47 20.57 -20.76 -10.42
CA THR A 47 19.37 -21.45 -9.91
C THR A 47 19.25 -21.34 -8.38
N ILE A 48 20.35 -21.59 -7.65
CA ILE A 48 20.36 -21.48 -6.19
C ILE A 48 20.10 -20.04 -5.74
N LEU A 49 20.70 -19.06 -6.42
CA LEU A 49 20.53 -17.64 -6.08
C LEU A 49 19.08 -17.19 -6.30
N ILE A 50 18.50 -17.47 -7.47
CA ILE A 50 17.10 -17.14 -7.79
C ILE A 50 16.14 -17.84 -6.82
N PHE A 51 16.36 -19.14 -6.54
CA PHE A 51 15.55 -19.88 -5.59
C PHE A 51 15.61 -19.27 -4.18
N THR A 52 16.82 -18.91 -3.71
CA THR A 52 17.02 -18.27 -2.41
C THR A 52 16.32 -16.91 -2.37
N LEU A 53 16.46 -16.10 -3.43
CA LEU A 53 15.86 -14.77 -3.51
C LEU A 53 14.32 -14.82 -3.46
N ILE A 54 13.71 -15.75 -4.22
CA ILE A 54 12.25 -15.93 -4.25
C ILE A 54 11.72 -16.37 -2.88
N ASN A 55 12.37 -17.36 -2.27
CA ASN A 55 11.95 -17.85 -0.94
C ASN A 55 12.14 -16.77 0.14
N LEU A 56 13.26 -16.06 0.13
CA LEU A 56 13.54 -14.96 1.06
C LEU A 56 12.50 -13.84 0.93
N ASN A 57 12.20 -13.42 -0.30
CA ASN A 57 11.17 -12.41 -0.57
C ASN A 57 9.78 -12.89 -0.14
N GLY A 58 9.42 -14.16 -0.40
CA GLY A 58 8.17 -14.76 0.07
C GLY A 58 8.05 -14.75 1.59
N LEU A 59 9.12 -15.11 2.31
CA LEU A 59 9.17 -15.05 3.77
C LEU A 59 9.01 -13.60 4.26
N LEU A 60 9.70 -12.65 3.64
CA LEU A 60 9.64 -11.24 4.02
C LEU A 60 8.24 -10.65 3.79
N LEU A 61 7.60 -11.01 2.69
CA LEU A 61 6.21 -10.67 2.38
C LEU A 61 5.25 -11.21 3.46
N LEU A 62 5.41 -12.48 3.85
CA LEU A 62 4.60 -13.08 4.92
C LEU A 62 4.81 -12.40 6.27
N LEU A 63 6.06 -12.07 6.61
CA LEU A 63 6.40 -11.34 7.81
C LEU A 63 5.75 -9.96 7.82
N MET A 64 5.82 -9.22 6.70
CA MET A 64 5.17 -7.91 6.58
C MET A 64 3.65 -8.01 6.69
N LEU A 65 3.05 -8.99 6.02
CA LEU A 65 1.61 -9.23 6.10
C LEU A 65 1.18 -9.56 7.54
N TYR A 66 1.95 -10.41 8.24
CA TYR A 66 1.74 -10.73 9.65
C TYR A 66 1.76 -9.48 10.52
N LEU A 67 2.78 -8.62 10.36
CA LEU A 67 2.92 -7.39 11.15
C LEU A 67 1.74 -6.44 10.93
N ILE A 68 1.31 -6.26 9.68
CA ILE A 68 0.16 -5.41 9.33
C ILE A 68 -1.13 -5.98 9.92
N LEU A 69 -1.42 -7.27 9.69
CA LEU A 69 -2.63 -7.91 10.18
C LEU A 69 -2.69 -7.91 11.71
N ARG A 70 -1.56 -8.17 12.38
CA ARG A 70 -1.45 -8.08 13.84
C ARG A 70 -1.84 -6.69 14.34
N ASN A 71 -1.27 -5.64 13.73
CA ASN A 71 -1.56 -4.25 14.10
C ASN A 71 -3.02 -3.88 13.83
N LEU A 72 -3.60 -4.37 12.73
CA LEU A 72 -5.00 -4.15 12.38
C LEU A 72 -5.96 -4.83 13.38
N VAL A 73 -5.66 -6.06 13.77
CA VAL A 73 -6.39 -6.79 14.81
C VAL A 73 -6.33 -6.06 16.15
N GLU A 74 -5.16 -5.54 16.52
CA GLU A 74 -4.99 -4.73 17.72
C GLU A 74 -5.89 -3.50 17.71
N LEU A 75 -5.91 -2.77 16.59
CA LEU A 75 -6.76 -1.59 16.39
C LEU A 75 -8.25 -1.91 16.54
N ILE A 76 -8.72 -2.98 15.87
CA ILE A 76 -10.13 -3.39 15.88
C ILE A 76 -10.54 -3.85 17.29
N PHE A 77 -9.67 -4.60 17.96
CA PHE A 77 -9.94 -5.09 19.30
C PHE A 77 -10.02 -3.96 20.33
N GLU A 78 -9.11 -2.98 20.29
CA GLU A 78 -9.16 -1.82 21.19
C GLU A 78 -10.43 -0.99 21.03
N ARG A 79 -10.90 -0.80 19.77
CA ARG A 79 -12.17 -0.12 19.50
C ARG A 79 -13.36 -0.87 20.10
N SER A 80 -13.38 -2.20 20.00
CA SER A 80 -14.47 -3.04 20.51
C SER A 80 -14.58 -3.00 22.03
N GLN A 81 -13.47 -2.86 22.74
CA GLN A 81 -13.43 -2.84 24.22
C GLN A 81 -13.79 -1.49 24.85
N ARG A 82 -14.17 -0.47 24.04
CA ARG A 82 -14.55 0.90 24.49
C ARG A 82 -13.59 1.51 25.52
N ILE A 83 -12.30 1.23 25.42
CA ILE A 83 -11.28 1.82 26.28
C ILE A 83 -11.27 3.34 26.04
N LEU A 84 -11.17 4.15 27.10
CA LEU A 84 -11.04 5.61 27.00
C LEU A 84 -9.88 5.96 26.02
N GLY A 85 -10.14 6.85 25.05
CA GLY A 85 -9.19 7.24 24.01
C GLY A 85 -9.12 6.31 22.77
N SER A 86 -9.71 5.11 22.79
CA SER A 86 -9.66 4.16 21.66
C SER A 86 -10.27 4.70 20.36
N LYS A 87 -11.33 5.52 20.46
CA LYS A 87 -11.98 6.16 19.30
C LYS A 87 -11.04 7.14 18.58
N LEU A 88 -10.33 7.98 19.35
CA LEU A 88 -9.40 8.97 18.79
C LEU A 88 -8.21 8.26 18.12
N ARG A 89 -7.62 7.28 18.83
CA ARG A 89 -6.54 6.44 18.28
C ARG A 89 -6.94 5.78 16.97
N THR A 90 -8.12 5.16 16.94
CA THR A 90 -8.61 4.49 15.73
C THR A 90 -8.80 5.47 14.59
N ARG A 91 -9.41 6.64 14.86
CA ARG A 91 -9.63 7.67 13.83
C ARG A 91 -8.31 8.17 13.24
N LEU A 92 -7.29 8.42 14.07
CA LEU A 92 -5.97 8.83 13.63
C LEU A 92 -5.29 7.77 12.76
N VAL A 93 -5.21 6.52 13.24
CA VAL A 93 -4.58 5.42 12.48
C VAL A 93 -5.29 5.21 11.15
N VAL A 94 -6.63 5.20 11.12
CA VAL A 94 -7.41 5.06 9.89
C VAL A 94 -7.14 6.22 8.92
N SER A 95 -7.07 7.46 9.41
CA SER A 95 -6.74 8.62 8.56
C SER A 95 -5.36 8.46 7.92
N PHE A 96 -4.33 8.12 8.69
CA PHE A 96 -2.97 7.90 8.15
C PHE A 96 -2.93 6.76 7.13
N VAL A 97 -3.57 5.63 7.43
CA VAL A 97 -3.64 4.50 6.51
C VAL A 97 -4.37 4.88 5.22
N SER A 98 -5.49 5.60 5.31
CA SER A 98 -6.21 6.08 4.12
C SER A 98 -5.38 7.05 3.27
N LEU A 99 -4.64 7.95 3.92
CA LEU A 99 -3.76 8.91 3.25
C LEU A 99 -2.61 8.22 2.53
N SER A 100 -2.07 7.13 3.09
CA SER A 100 -1.00 6.36 2.46
C SER A 100 -1.48 5.39 1.38
N ILE A 101 -2.68 4.80 1.52
CA ILE A 101 -3.21 3.82 0.55
C ILE A 101 -3.38 4.44 -0.84
N VAL A 102 -3.95 5.64 -0.94
CA VAL A 102 -4.28 6.25 -2.23
C VAL A 102 -3.05 6.44 -3.15
N PRO A 103 -2.00 7.18 -2.76
CA PRO A 103 -0.81 7.34 -3.59
C PRO A 103 -0.07 6.03 -3.80
N THR A 104 -0.03 5.15 -2.80
CA THR A 104 0.65 3.85 -2.91
C THR A 104 -0.05 2.93 -3.91
N ALA A 105 -1.38 2.92 -3.94
CA ALA A 105 -2.16 2.15 -4.92
C ALA A 105 -1.96 2.68 -6.33
N ILE A 106 -1.93 4.00 -6.52
CA ILE A 106 -1.64 4.62 -7.83
C ILE A 106 -0.24 4.21 -8.30
N LEU A 107 0.78 4.35 -7.45
CA LEU A 107 2.15 3.94 -7.77
C LEU A 107 2.24 2.44 -8.08
N PHE A 108 1.52 1.60 -7.33
CA PHE A 108 1.45 0.16 -7.58
C PHE A 108 0.87 -0.14 -8.97
N ILE A 109 -0.25 0.49 -9.33
CA ILE A 109 -0.90 0.29 -10.63
C ILE A 109 0.00 0.78 -11.77
N ILE A 110 0.63 1.95 -11.62
CA ILE A 110 1.56 2.49 -12.62
C ILE A 110 2.76 1.56 -12.78
N ALA A 111 3.38 1.12 -11.68
CA ALA A 111 4.50 0.21 -11.71
C ALA A 111 4.13 -1.15 -12.34
N LEU A 112 2.94 -1.67 -12.02
CA LEU A 112 2.42 -2.91 -12.60
C LEU A 112 2.18 -2.79 -14.12
N SER A 113 1.62 -1.67 -14.56
CA SER A 113 1.43 -1.36 -15.98
C SER A 113 2.77 -1.21 -16.71
N PHE A 114 3.70 -0.46 -16.11
CA PHE A 114 5.04 -0.25 -16.64
C PHE A 114 5.80 -1.56 -16.80
N ILE A 115 5.79 -2.43 -15.78
CA ILE A 115 6.49 -3.73 -15.88
C ILE A 115 5.84 -4.63 -16.93
N SER A 116 4.52 -4.69 -17.01
CA SER A 116 3.86 -5.54 -18.02
C SER A 116 4.18 -5.03 -19.42
N THR A 117 3.99 -3.73 -19.66
CA THR A 117 4.19 -3.12 -20.98
C THR A 117 5.65 -3.20 -21.42
N SER A 118 6.59 -2.90 -20.51
CA SER A 118 8.02 -2.99 -20.82
C SER A 118 8.43 -4.42 -21.13
N MET A 119 7.97 -5.41 -20.36
CA MET A 119 8.26 -6.82 -20.63
C MET A 119 7.65 -7.31 -21.95
N ASP A 120 6.50 -6.78 -22.36
CA ASP A 120 5.91 -7.12 -23.66
C ASP A 120 6.64 -6.46 -24.83
N TYR A 121 7.21 -5.26 -24.63
CA TYR A 121 8.01 -4.57 -25.64
C TYR A 121 9.37 -5.23 -25.90
N TRP A 122 10.10 -5.59 -24.84
CA TRP A 122 11.40 -6.26 -24.93
C TRP A 122 11.31 -7.69 -25.47
N PHE A 123 10.17 -8.36 -25.26
CA PHE A 123 9.90 -9.72 -25.73
C PHE A 123 8.69 -9.75 -26.66
N ASN A 124 8.78 -8.98 -27.76
CA ASN A 124 7.71 -8.87 -28.73
C ASN A 124 7.67 -10.08 -29.68
N SER A 125 6.51 -10.31 -30.30
CA SER A 125 6.32 -11.38 -31.29
C SER A 125 7.19 -11.17 -32.54
N ASN A 126 7.48 -9.93 -32.93
CA ASN A 126 8.24 -9.64 -34.15
C ASN A 126 9.65 -10.25 -34.13
N VAL A 127 10.32 -10.27 -32.97
CA VAL A 127 11.63 -10.92 -32.82
C VAL A 127 11.52 -12.43 -32.97
N GLU A 128 10.54 -13.07 -32.31
CA GLU A 128 10.29 -14.52 -32.49
C GLU A 128 9.95 -14.85 -33.95
N ASP A 129 9.04 -14.09 -34.57
CA ASP A 129 8.59 -14.29 -35.94
C ASP A 129 9.74 -14.13 -36.94
N SER A 130 10.61 -13.14 -36.75
CA SER A 130 11.79 -12.90 -37.60
C SER A 130 12.82 -14.02 -37.46
N LEU A 131 13.06 -14.48 -36.23
CA LEU A 131 13.97 -15.59 -35.96
C LEU A 131 13.40 -16.91 -36.51
N GLN A 132 12.13 -17.19 -36.29
CA GLN A 132 11.45 -18.38 -36.83
C GLN A 132 11.41 -18.37 -38.36
N SER A 133 11.19 -17.21 -38.98
CA SER A 133 11.27 -17.04 -40.44
C SER A 133 12.68 -17.31 -40.95
N SER A 134 13.70 -16.87 -40.22
CA SER A 134 15.11 -17.13 -40.55
C SER A 134 15.46 -18.62 -40.44
N LEU A 135 14.93 -19.33 -39.44
CA LEU A 135 15.07 -20.79 -39.33
C LEU A 135 14.35 -21.52 -40.45
N LYS A 136 13.14 -21.09 -40.79
CA LYS A 136 12.39 -21.64 -41.92
C LYS A 136 13.15 -21.45 -43.23
N LEU A 137 13.76 -20.28 -43.42
CA LEU A 137 14.65 -20.01 -44.56
C LEU A 137 15.88 -20.94 -44.54
N ALA A 138 16.55 -21.08 -43.39
CA ALA A 138 17.68 -22.01 -43.23
C ALA A 138 17.30 -23.45 -43.58
N GLN A 139 16.19 -23.95 -43.04
CA GLN A 139 15.66 -25.30 -43.34
C GLN A 139 15.24 -25.44 -44.80
N SER A 140 14.70 -24.38 -45.40
CA SER A 140 14.28 -24.41 -46.80
C SER A 140 15.45 -24.62 -47.76
N ILE A 141 16.66 -24.15 -47.43
CA ILE A 141 17.86 -24.39 -48.23
C ILE A 141 18.21 -25.89 -48.28
N PHE A 142 18.07 -26.63 -47.18
CA PHE A 142 18.27 -28.08 -47.17
C PHE A 142 17.27 -28.78 -48.11
N HIS A 143 15.98 -28.55 -47.89
CA HIS A 143 14.94 -29.17 -48.72
C HIS A 143 15.02 -28.75 -50.19
N GLN A 144 15.39 -27.50 -50.46
CA GLN A 144 15.60 -27.02 -51.81
C GLN A 144 16.80 -27.72 -52.44
N THR A 145 17.93 -27.88 -51.73
CA THR A 145 19.12 -28.57 -52.24
C THR A 145 18.85 -30.06 -52.49
N GLU A 146 18.11 -30.73 -51.60
CA GLU A 146 17.65 -32.12 -51.78
C GLU A 146 16.78 -32.26 -53.03
N SER A 147 15.77 -31.41 -53.17
CA SER A 147 14.87 -31.40 -54.34
C SER A 147 15.59 -31.05 -55.63
N GLU A 148 16.53 -30.10 -55.60
CA GLU A 148 17.37 -29.73 -56.74
C GLU A 148 18.27 -30.91 -57.16
N SER A 149 18.92 -31.57 -56.20
CA SER A 149 19.75 -32.74 -56.43
C SER A 149 18.94 -33.90 -57.03
N GLU A 150 17.73 -34.14 -56.50
CA GLU A 150 16.83 -35.17 -57.03
C GLU A 150 16.35 -34.86 -58.45
N ASN A 151 15.84 -33.65 -58.68
CA ASN A 151 15.35 -33.25 -59.98
C ASN A 151 16.47 -33.24 -61.03
N MET A 152 17.67 -32.83 -60.63
CA MET A 152 18.85 -32.88 -61.50
C MET A 152 19.25 -34.30 -61.83
N GLY A 153 19.36 -35.17 -60.82
CA GLY A 153 19.68 -36.59 -61.01
C GLY A 153 18.70 -37.28 -61.96
N LYS A 154 17.39 -37.03 -61.82
CA LYS A 154 16.36 -37.53 -62.74
C LYS A 154 16.54 -37.03 -64.17
N ARG A 155 16.79 -35.72 -64.36
CA ARG A 155 17.00 -35.13 -65.69
C ARG A 155 18.25 -35.68 -66.37
N LEU A 156 19.35 -35.78 -65.63
CA LEU A 156 20.62 -36.29 -66.15
C LEU A 156 20.55 -37.79 -66.44
N ALA A 157 19.90 -38.59 -65.58
CA ALA A 157 19.66 -40.01 -65.81
C ALA A 157 18.91 -40.24 -67.14
N ARG A 158 17.77 -39.56 -67.34
CA ARG A 158 17.00 -39.65 -68.59
C ARG A 158 17.81 -39.19 -69.81
N ARG A 159 18.61 -38.12 -69.65
CA ARG A 159 19.45 -37.62 -70.73
C ARG A 159 20.53 -38.62 -71.12
N LEU A 160 21.14 -39.30 -70.15
CA LEU A 160 22.16 -40.35 -70.37
C LEU A 160 21.59 -41.56 -71.09
N GLU A 161 20.39 -42.01 -70.70
CA GLU A 161 19.71 -43.15 -71.34
C GLU A 161 19.29 -42.84 -72.80
N ASN A 162 18.99 -41.57 -73.10
CA ASN A 162 18.53 -41.13 -74.42
C ASN A 162 19.63 -40.61 -75.36
N ILE A 163 20.93 -40.69 -75.01
CA ILE A 163 22.02 -40.12 -75.84
C ILE A 163 22.07 -40.75 -77.24
N ARG A 164 21.89 -42.07 -77.34
CA ARG A 164 21.92 -42.81 -78.61
C ARG A 164 21.28 -44.19 -78.46
N ASN A 165 20.70 -44.71 -79.55
CA ASN A 165 20.30 -46.11 -79.65
C ASN A 165 21.54 -47.02 -79.52
N GLY A 166 21.72 -47.65 -78.36
CA GLY A 166 22.90 -48.45 -77.98
C GLY A 166 23.66 -47.95 -76.74
N GLY A 167 23.27 -46.80 -76.17
CA GLY A 167 23.86 -46.24 -74.95
C GLY A 167 25.18 -45.47 -75.18
N PRO A 168 25.52 -44.53 -74.28
CA PRO A 168 26.73 -43.73 -74.41
C PRO A 168 27.99 -44.52 -74.03
N THR A 169 29.11 -44.17 -74.64
CA THR A 169 30.44 -44.66 -74.24
C THR A 169 30.98 -43.88 -73.03
N ARG A 170 31.94 -44.46 -72.29
CA ARG A 170 32.59 -43.79 -71.13
C ARG A 170 33.15 -42.39 -71.50
N ALA A 171 33.73 -42.26 -72.69
CA ALA A 171 34.29 -40.99 -73.16
C ALA A 171 33.21 -39.92 -73.44
N GLU A 172 32.05 -40.33 -73.97
CA GLU A 172 30.92 -39.43 -74.21
C GLU A 172 30.30 -38.94 -72.89
N VAL A 173 30.14 -39.83 -71.90
CA VAL A 173 29.69 -39.46 -70.55
C VAL A 173 30.69 -38.49 -69.90
N GLY A 174 31.98 -38.76 -69.99
CA GLY A 174 33.02 -37.88 -69.46
C GLY A 174 33.04 -36.49 -70.10
N LYS A 175 32.81 -36.40 -71.42
CA LYS A 175 32.64 -35.12 -72.13
C LYS A 175 31.38 -34.39 -71.67
N LEU A 176 30.25 -35.09 -71.53
CA LEU A 176 28.99 -34.50 -71.06
C LEU A 176 29.16 -33.91 -69.65
N PHE A 177 29.74 -34.66 -68.72
CA PHE A 177 29.98 -34.16 -67.36
C PHE A 177 30.92 -32.95 -67.35
N ALA A 178 31.98 -32.99 -68.16
CA ALA A 178 32.90 -31.86 -68.29
C ALA A 178 32.21 -30.61 -68.85
N VAL A 179 31.30 -30.75 -69.82
CA VAL A 179 30.51 -29.63 -70.37
C VAL A 179 29.57 -29.06 -69.31
N ILE A 180 28.89 -29.92 -68.54
CA ILE A 180 27.98 -29.49 -67.47
C ILE A 180 28.72 -28.70 -66.37
N LEU A 181 29.96 -29.09 -66.05
CA LEU A 181 30.73 -28.51 -64.95
C LEU A 181 31.59 -27.30 -65.35
N ARG A 182 31.72 -26.97 -66.65
CA ARG A 182 32.66 -25.95 -67.15
C ARG A 182 32.16 -24.51 -67.00
N ASP A 183 30.85 -24.29 -67.10
CA ASP A 183 30.22 -22.97 -66.95
C ASP A 183 28.93 -23.15 -66.14
N PRO A 184 29.01 -23.24 -64.80
CA PRO A 184 27.88 -23.62 -63.99
C PRO A 184 26.93 -22.43 -63.78
N PRO A 185 25.71 -22.43 -64.37
CA PRO A 185 24.63 -21.61 -63.86
C PRO A 185 24.29 -21.98 -62.40
N PRO A 186 23.53 -21.14 -61.68
CA PRO A 186 23.03 -21.48 -60.35
C PRO A 186 22.28 -22.83 -60.38
N GLY A 187 22.61 -23.74 -59.45
CA GLY A 187 21.97 -25.05 -59.32
C GLY A 187 22.58 -26.20 -60.13
N VAL A 188 23.80 -26.03 -60.68
CA VAL A 188 24.58 -27.14 -61.28
C VAL A 188 25.24 -27.99 -60.19
N PRO A 189 25.34 -29.32 -60.38
CA PRO A 189 26.05 -30.18 -59.44
C PRO A 189 27.51 -29.78 -59.28
N ASP A 190 28.01 -29.88 -58.06
CA ASP A 190 29.41 -29.68 -57.73
C ASP A 190 30.28 -30.90 -58.09
N ALA A 191 29.68 -32.10 -58.24
CA ALA A 191 30.34 -33.24 -58.86
C ALA A 191 29.33 -34.20 -59.52
N LEU A 192 29.79 -34.88 -60.57
CA LEU A 192 29.07 -35.92 -61.30
C LEU A 192 29.93 -37.17 -61.35
N THR A 193 29.38 -38.28 -60.88
CA THR A 193 30.07 -39.58 -60.86
C THR A 193 29.18 -40.65 -61.44
N LEU A 194 29.72 -41.42 -62.39
CA LEU A 194 29.14 -42.65 -62.89
C LEU A 194 29.88 -43.81 -62.25
N MET A 195 29.16 -44.66 -61.53
CA MET A 195 29.69 -45.77 -60.76
C MET A 195 29.14 -47.10 -61.28
N ASN A 196 29.91 -48.18 -61.18
CA ASN A 196 29.44 -49.54 -61.48
C ASN A 196 28.75 -50.19 -60.27
N GLU A 197 28.22 -51.40 -60.45
CA GLU A 197 27.62 -52.18 -59.36
C GLU A 197 28.61 -52.55 -58.24
N GLY A 198 29.91 -52.63 -58.54
CA GLY A 198 30.98 -52.87 -57.56
C GLY A 198 31.42 -51.65 -56.77
N ALA A 199 30.67 -50.54 -56.82
CA ALA A 199 30.99 -49.25 -56.20
C ALA A 199 32.30 -48.58 -56.71
N GLU A 200 32.75 -48.94 -57.92
CA GLU A 200 33.92 -48.33 -58.56
C GLU A 200 33.50 -47.17 -59.47
N ASP A 201 34.20 -46.04 -59.35
CA ASP A 201 33.99 -44.85 -60.17
C ASP A 201 34.47 -45.07 -61.61
N LEU A 202 33.53 -45.27 -62.54
CA LEU A 202 33.82 -45.40 -63.97
C LEU A 202 34.16 -44.07 -64.63
N VAL A 203 33.46 -43.00 -64.24
CA VAL A 203 33.69 -41.63 -64.70
C VAL A 203 33.37 -40.69 -63.56
N SER A 204 34.35 -39.98 -63.01
CA SER A 204 34.12 -38.93 -62.01
C SER A 204 34.64 -37.59 -62.53
N LYS A 205 33.81 -36.56 -62.46
CA LYS A 205 34.18 -35.17 -62.73
C LYS A 205 33.71 -34.29 -61.59
N ARG A 206 34.58 -33.38 -61.14
CA ARG A 206 34.35 -32.48 -60.02
C ARG A 206 34.47 -31.05 -60.50
N GLY A 207 33.58 -30.19 -60.01
CA GLY A 207 33.67 -28.75 -60.16
C GLY A 207 34.70 -28.16 -59.22
N ASN A 208 35.03 -26.87 -59.42
CA ASN A 208 36.11 -26.19 -58.70
C ASN A 208 36.01 -26.28 -57.18
N ARG A 209 34.79 -26.29 -56.63
CA ARG A 209 34.51 -26.34 -55.19
C ARG A 209 34.90 -27.68 -54.53
N LEU A 210 35.02 -28.76 -55.31
CA LEU A 210 35.33 -30.11 -54.81
C LEU A 210 36.65 -30.67 -55.36
N LEU A 211 37.48 -29.87 -56.04
CA LEU A 211 38.73 -30.35 -56.66
C LEU A 211 39.77 -30.81 -55.61
N SER A 212 39.85 -30.13 -54.48
CA SER A 212 40.90 -30.33 -53.47
C SER A 212 40.50 -31.24 -52.31
N ILE A 213 39.36 -31.92 -52.40
CA ILE A 213 38.83 -32.76 -51.33
C ILE A 213 38.69 -34.22 -51.75
N VAL A 214 38.78 -35.10 -50.76
CA VAL A 214 38.38 -36.50 -50.91
C VAL A 214 36.87 -36.59 -50.65
N LEU A 215 36.13 -37.10 -51.63
CA LEU A 215 34.71 -37.34 -51.48
C LEU A 215 34.49 -38.60 -50.62
N PRO A 216 33.58 -38.57 -49.64
CA PRO A 216 33.19 -39.76 -48.90
C PRO A 216 32.66 -40.85 -49.84
N GLU A 217 32.91 -42.11 -49.49
CA GLU A 217 32.33 -43.24 -50.22
C GLU A 217 30.80 -43.26 -50.08
N ILE A 218 30.11 -43.72 -51.13
CA ILE A 218 28.66 -43.89 -51.08
C ILE A 218 28.34 -45.14 -50.22
N PRO A 219 27.45 -45.04 -49.22
CA PRO A 219 27.01 -46.21 -48.47
C PRO A 219 26.37 -47.26 -49.38
N THR A 220 26.79 -48.52 -49.26
CA THR A 220 26.27 -49.62 -50.10
C THR A 220 24.75 -49.80 -49.97
N GLU A 221 24.19 -49.45 -48.81
CA GLU A 221 22.74 -49.45 -48.58
C GLU A 221 22.01 -48.47 -49.51
N ALA A 222 22.56 -47.27 -49.73
CA ALA A 222 21.96 -46.27 -50.60
C ALA A 222 21.94 -46.71 -52.07
N LEU A 223 23.01 -47.40 -52.53
CA LEU A 223 23.06 -48.01 -53.87
C LEU A 223 22.03 -49.14 -54.02
N ARG A 224 21.85 -49.95 -52.98
CA ARG A 224 20.84 -51.01 -52.95
C ARG A 224 19.43 -50.44 -53.02
N LEU A 225 19.12 -49.43 -52.21
CA LEU A 225 17.82 -48.75 -52.21
C LEU A 225 17.50 -48.10 -53.56
N ALA A 226 18.46 -47.42 -54.18
CA ALA A 226 18.29 -46.80 -55.49
C ALA A 226 17.97 -47.83 -56.61
N ARG A 227 18.53 -49.05 -56.51
CA ARG A 227 18.25 -50.14 -57.46
C ARG A 227 16.91 -50.80 -57.20
N ASP A 228 16.67 -51.21 -55.96
CA ASP A 228 15.50 -52.03 -55.59
C ASP A 228 14.19 -51.23 -55.74
N ASN A 229 14.22 -49.94 -55.37
CA ASN A 229 13.03 -49.08 -55.44
C ASN A 229 12.75 -48.54 -56.84
N LYS A 230 13.67 -48.71 -57.81
CA LYS A 230 13.67 -48.03 -59.13
C LYS A 230 13.37 -46.52 -59.04
N LYS A 231 13.68 -45.93 -57.89
CA LYS A 231 13.50 -44.52 -57.56
C LYS A 231 14.87 -43.97 -57.19
N LEU A 232 15.04 -42.68 -57.44
CA LEU A 232 16.25 -41.97 -57.07
C LEU A 232 16.31 -41.87 -55.53
N GLU A 233 17.47 -42.17 -54.96
CA GLU A 233 17.74 -42.05 -53.52
C GLU A 233 18.56 -40.79 -53.25
N VAL A 234 18.15 -39.96 -52.30
CA VAL A 234 18.91 -38.77 -51.88
C VAL A 234 19.51 -39.04 -50.52
N ILE A 235 20.82 -38.86 -50.42
CA ILE A 235 21.55 -38.97 -49.16
C ILE A 235 22.31 -37.68 -48.88
N THR A 236 22.58 -37.46 -47.60
CA THR A 236 23.36 -36.32 -47.14
C THR A 236 24.58 -36.81 -46.37
N GLN A 237 25.76 -36.27 -46.67
CA GLN A 237 27.03 -36.70 -46.07
C GLN A 237 27.87 -35.50 -45.68
N ASP A 238 28.42 -35.54 -44.46
CA ASP A 238 29.34 -34.52 -43.99
C ASP A 238 30.68 -34.57 -44.73
N SER A 239 31.26 -33.40 -45.01
CA SER A 239 32.62 -33.26 -45.53
C SER A 239 33.32 -32.05 -44.92
N SER A 240 34.64 -31.95 -45.12
CA SER A 240 35.46 -30.85 -44.60
C SER A 240 35.10 -29.47 -45.17
N VAL A 241 34.44 -29.41 -46.33
CA VAL A 241 34.04 -28.15 -46.99
C VAL A 241 32.54 -27.83 -46.82
N GLY A 242 31.80 -28.67 -46.10
CA GLY A 242 30.38 -28.57 -45.90
C GLY A 242 29.65 -29.89 -46.14
N GLU A 243 28.34 -29.80 -46.31
CA GLU A 243 27.46 -30.96 -46.37
C GLU A 243 27.12 -31.29 -47.83
N LEU A 244 27.31 -32.56 -48.22
CA LEU A 244 27.15 -33.05 -49.57
C LEU A 244 25.78 -33.70 -49.71
N VAL A 245 24.92 -33.11 -50.54
CA VAL A 245 23.61 -33.66 -50.90
C VAL A 245 23.75 -34.43 -52.21
N ARG A 246 23.68 -35.75 -52.13
CA ARG A 246 23.99 -36.65 -53.24
C ARG A 246 22.74 -37.41 -53.66
N SER A 247 22.35 -37.27 -54.92
CA SER A 247 21.30 -38.08 -55.49
C SER A 247 21.86 -39.25 -56.29
N ILE A 248 21.28 -40.42 -56.12
CA ILE A 248 21.73 -41.69 -56.69
C ILE A 248 20.61 -42.21 -57.59
N ALA A 249 20.85 -42.21 -58.89
CA ALA A 249 19.94 -42.74 -59.89
C ALA A 249 20.51 -44.00 -60.53
N HIS A 250 19.76 -45.09 -60.48
CA HIS A 250 20.08 -46.28 -61.27
C HIS A 250 19.82 -46.00 -62.76
N VAL A 251 20.83 -46.21 -63.61
CA VAL A 251 20.77 -45.97 -65.06
C VAL A 251 21.24 -47.20 -65.83
N ASN A 252 20.55 -47.51 -66.92
CA ASN A 252 20.95 -48.61 -67.80
C ASN A 252 21.69 -48.10 -69.03
N LEU A 253 23.01 -48.33 -69.07
CA LEU A 253 23.91 -47.83 -70.12
C LEU A 253 24.53 -49.01 -70.89
N PRO A 254 23.85 -49.56 -71.92
CA PRO A 254 24.33 -50.74 -72.65
C PRO A 254 25.66 -50.52 -73.39
N GLY A 255 26.04 -49.27 -73.64
CA GLY A 255 27.32 -48.88 -74.25
C GLY A 255 28.54 -49.00 -73.31
N ILE A 256 28.32 -49.33 -72.03
CA ILE A 256 29.37 -49.48 -71.01
C ILE A 256 29.29 -50.91 -70.45
N ARG A 257 30.44 -51.59 -70.33
CA ARG A 257 30.50 -52.94 -69.75
C ARG A 257 30.04 -52.91 -68.28
N GLY A 258 28.99 -53.65 -67.97
CA GLY A 258 28.38 -53.78 -66.64
C GLY A 258 26.85 -53.88 -66.78
N ASN A 259 26.19 -54.68 -65.92
CA ASN A 259 24.74 -54.88 -65.99
C ASN A 259 23.94 -53.78 -65.27
N SER A 260 24.58 -52.99 -64.41
CA SER A 260 23.96 -51.93 -63.62
C SER A 260 24.95 -50.79 -63.38
N HIS A 261 24.47 -49.56 -63.55
CA HIS A 261 25.25 -48.35 -63.36
C HIS A 261 24.48 -47.35 -62.50
N TYR A 262 25.21 -46.55 -61.73
CA TYR A 262 24.64 -45.53 -60.87
C TYR A 262 25.18 -44.16 -61.27
N LEU A 263 24.27 -43.24 -61.55
CA LEU A 263 24.58 -41.82 -61.67
C LEU A 263 24.45 -41.16 -60.30
N ILE A 264 25.56 -40.60 -59.83
CA ILE A 264 25.63 -39.83 -58.59
C ILE A 264 25.78 -38.36 -58.94
N THR A 265 24.80 -37.55 -58.51
CA THR A 265 24.82 -36.10 -58.65
C THR A 265 25.05 -35.50 -57.28
N THR A 266 26.15 -34.76 -57.10
CA THR A 266 26.54 -34.20 -55.80
C THR A 266 26.40 -32.68 -55.82
N LEU A 267 25.64 -32.14 -54.88
CA LEU A 267 25.57 -30.71 -54.58
C LEU A 267 26.22 -30.45 -53.22
N LEU A 268 26.93 -29.33 -53.08
CA LEU A 268 27.58 -28.92 -51.85
C LEU A 268 26.83 -27.75 -51.22
N ILE A 269 26.35 -27.96 -49.99
CA ILE A 269 26.00 -26.88 -49.07
C ILE A 269 27.31 -26.48 -48.37
N PRO A 270 27.90 -25.31 -48.70
CA PRO A 270 29.21 -24.95 -48.18
C PRO A 270 29.19 -24.74 -46.66
N ALA A 271 30.31 -25.06 -45.99
CA ALA A 271 30.45 -24.98 -44.53
C ALA A 271 30.11 -23.59 -43.97
N GLU A 272 30.37 -22.52 -44.72
CA GLU A 272 30.00 -21.16 -44.33
C GLU A 272 28.47 -21.01 -44.19
N GLN A 273 27.70 -21.57 -45.12
CA GLN A 273 26.24 -21.52 -45.09
C GLN A 273 25.70 -22.36 -43.93
N LEU A 274 26.26 -23.55 -43.72
CA LEU A 274 25.96 -24.41 -42.56
C LEU A 274 26.23 -23.68 -41.22
N ALA A 275 27.38 -23.01 -41.09
CA ALA A 275 27.74 -22.25 -39.90
C ALA A 275 26.75 -21.10 -39.64
N ARG A 276 26.29 -20.41 -40.69
CA ARG A 276 25.23 -19.40 -40.57
C ARG A 276 23.92 -19.99 -40.08
N MET A 277 23.51 -21.15 -40.60
CA MET A 277 22.29 -21.85 -40.14
C MET A 277 22.39 -22.30 -38.68
N GLN A 278 23.54 -22.83 -38.27
CA GLN A 278 23.80 -23.19 -36.87
C GLN A 278 23.73 -21.96 -35.95
N THR A 279 24.26 -20.82 -36.41
CA THR A 279 24.16 -19.55 -35.68
C THR A 279 22.71 -19.10 -35.51
N ILE A 280 21.88 -19.22 -36.55
CA ILE A 280 20.43 -18.93 -36.50
C ILE A 280 19.72 -19.88 -35.52
N SER A 281 19.98 -21.18 -35.63
CA SER A 281 19.37 -22.20 -34.75
C SER A 281 19.75 -21.97 -33.28
N LYS A 282 21.03 -21.70 -33.02
CA LYS A 282 21.52 -21.35 -31.68
C LYS A 282 20.85 -20.07 -31.17
N GLY A 283 20.79 -19.01 -31.98
CA GLY A 283 20.17 -17.75 -31.60
C GLY A 283 18.69 -17.89 -31.20
N ILE A 284 17.94 -18.75 -31.88
CA ILE A 284 16.54 -19.07 -31.51
C ILE A 284 16.47 -19.81 -30.19
N ASN A 285 17.35 -20.79 -29.97
CA ASN A 285 17.35 -21.54 -28.73
C ASN A 285 17.70 -20.63 -27.54
N ASP A 286 18.71 -19.77 -27.71
CA ASP A 286 19.12 -18.78 -26.72
C ASP A 286 17.98 -17.78 -26.44
N TYR A 287 17.29 -17.29 -27.48
CA TYR A 287 16.13 -16.41 -27.33
C TYR A 287 14.96 -17.10 -26.60
N ARG A 288 14.66 -18.35 -26.93
CA ARG A 288 13.64 -19.15 -26.23
C ARG A 288 13.96 -19.33 -24.76
N GLN A 289 15.24 -19.57 -24.41
CA GLN A 289 15.66 -19.64 -23.01
C GLN A 289 15.42 -18.31 -22.28
N LEU A 290 15.66 -17.16 -22.92
CA LEU A 290 15.36 -15.84 -22.34
C LEU A 290 13.86 -15.62 -22.13
N ILE A 291 13.01 -16.02 -23.08
CA ILE A 291 11.54 -15.93 -22.94
C ILE A 291 11.06 -16.75 -21.74
N MET A 292 11.66 -17.91 -21.46
CA MET A 292 11.29 -18.72 -20.28
C MET A 292 11.54 -17.98 -18.95
N LEU A 293 12.46 -17.01 -18.93
CA LEU A 293 12.73 -16.16 -17.76
C LEU A 293 11.72 -15.00 -17.61
N LYS A 294 10.92 -14.70 -18.63
CA LYS A 294 9.94 -13.60 -18.62
C LYS A 294 8.97 -13.71 -17.44
N ALA A 295 8.41 -14.90 -17.21
CA ALA A 295 7.45 -15.16 -16.14
C ALA A 295 8.06 -15.04 -14.72
N PRO A 296 9.18 -15.72 -14.38
CA PRO A 296 9.79 -15.58 -13.06
C PRO A 296 10.32 -14.17 -12.79
N ILE A 297 10.84 -13.46 -13.80
CA ILE A 297 11.25 -12.04 -13.64
C ILE A 297 10.03 -11.17 -13.31
N LYS A 298 8.93 -11.29 -14.07
CA LYS A 298 7.69 -10.54 -13.83
C LYS A 298 7.13 -10.82 -12.43
N PHE A 299 7.14 -12.09 -12.01
CA PHE A 299 6.69 -12.50 -10.68
C PHE A 299 7.58 -11.95 -9.56
N SER A 300 8.91 -12.00 -9.72
CA SER A 300 9.85 -11.44 -8.75
C SER A 300 9.68 -9.93 -8.57
N LEU A 301 9.47 -9.19 -9.67
CA LEU A 301 9.22 -7.75 -9.62
C LEU A 301 7.87 -7.41 -9.00
N LEU A 302 6.83 -8.23 -9.25
CA LEU A 302 5.54 -8.09 -8.59
C LEU A 302 5.66 -8.31 -7.06
N ILE A 303 6.37 -9.35 -6.63
CA ILE A 303 6.63 -9.59 -5.20
C ILE A 303 7.37 -8.41 -4.57
N MET A 304 8.42 -7.90 -5.23
CA MET A 304 9.17 -6.74 -4.75
C MET A 304 8.27 -5.50 -4.59
N LEU A 305 7.44 -5.21 -5.60
CA LEU A 305 6.49 -4.11 -5.55
C LEU A 305 5.50 -4.29 -4.39
N LEU A 306 4.99 -5.51 -4.19
CA LEU A 306 4.07 -5.82 -3.10
C LEU A 306 4.74 -5.66 -1.72
N ILE A 307 6.00 -6.08 -1.57
CA ILE A 307 6.78 -5.86 -0.35
C ILE A 307 6.91 -4.37 -0.06
N ILE A 308 7.26 -3.55 -1.05
CA ILE A 308 7.39 -2.10 -0.89
C ILE A 308 6.05 -1.48 -0.48
N THR A 309 4.95 -1.87 -1.15
CA THR A 309 3.60 -1.43 -0.79
C THR A 309 3.22 -1.80 0.64
N LEU A 310 3.48 -3.05 1.05
CA LEU A 310 3.24 -3.50 2.42
C LEU A 310 4.12 -2.74 3.42
N LEU A 311 5.38 -2.45 3.09
CA LEU A 311 6.29 -1.71 3.96
C LEU A 311 5.80 -0.27 4.17
N ILE A 312 5.29 0.39 3.12
CA ILE A 312 4.65 1.72 3.24
C ILE A 312 3.41 1.64 4.12
N LEU A 313 2.54 0.64 3.92
CA LEU A 313 1.35 0.45 4.76
C LEU A 313 1.70 0.17 6.23
N PHE A 314 2.70 -0.68 6.46
CA PHE A 314 3.21 -0.97 7.79
C PHE A 314 3.74 0.31 8.46
N GLY A 315 4.54 1.11 7.73
CA GLY A 315 5.03 2.40 8.19
C GLY A 315 3.91 3.37 8.53
N ALA A 316 2.87 3.44 7.70
CA ALA A 316 1.69 4.29 7.93
C ALA A 316 0.91 3.88 9.18
N ILE A 317 0.69 2.57 9.38
CA ILE A 317 0.03 2.03 10.57
C ILE A 317 0.87 2.33 11.81
N TRP A 318 2.17 2.03 11.76
CA TRP A 318 3.10 2.25 12.86
C TRP A 318 3.17 3.74 13.25
N PHE A 319 3.31 4.62 12.27
CA PHE A 319 3.31 6.07 12.48
C PHE A 319 1.97 6.57 13.05
N GLY A 320 0.85 6.06 12.53
CA GLY A 320 -0.48 6.35 13.07
C GLY A 320 -0.61 5.96 14.55
N PHE A 321 -0.08 4.79 14.93
CA PHE A 321 -0.06 4.38 16.33
C PHE A 321 0.88 5.22 17.19
N TYR A 322 2.05 5.60 16.67
CA TYR A 322 3.02 6.45 17.36
C TYR A 322 2.40 7.81 17.74
N ILE A 323 1.83 8.52 16.76
CA ILE A 323 1.16 9.81 16.98
C ILE A 323 -0.06 9.64 17.89
N ALA A 324 -0.85 8.59 17.69
CA ALA A 324 -2.01 8.36 18.52
C ALA A 324 -1.65 8.11 20.00
N HIS A 325 -0.56 7.40 20.29
CA HIS A 325 -0.11 7.19 21.67
C HIS A 325 0.36 8.49 22.32
N GLY A 326 1.11 9.33 21.59
CA GLY A 326 1.53 10.65 22.07
C GLY A 326 0.35 11.56 22.42
N LEU A 327 -0.73 11.53 21.64
CA LEU A 327 -1.87 12.42 21.84
C LEU A 327 -2.94 11.87 22.81
N THR A 328 -3.28 10.58 22.73
CA THR A 328 -4.40 10.02 23.51
C THR A 328 -4.12 9.92 25.01
N GLY A 329 -2.85 9.77 25.42
CA GLY A 329 -2.46 9.69 26.82
C GLY A 329 -2.80 10.97 27.59
N PRO A 330 -2.19 12.12 27.25
CA PRO A 330 -2.45 13.40 27.90
C PRO A 330 -3.92 13.82 27.84
N ILE A 331 -4.60 13.63 26.69
CA ILE A 331 -6.03 13.97 26.54
C ILE A 331 -6.91 13.15 27.49
N ASN A 332 -6.64 11.85 27.65
CA ASN A 332 -7.40 11.04 28.59
C ASN A 332 -7.17 11.48 30.04
N LYS A 333 -5.93 11.84 30.41
CA LYS A 333 -5.62 12.36 31.75
C LYS A 333 -6.32 13.67 32.04
N LEU A 334 -6.33 14.60 31.08
CA LEU A 334 -7.10 15.84 31.17
C LEU A 334 -8.60 15.58 31.27
N ALA A 335 -9.16 14.68 30.47
CA ALA A 335 -10.57 14.33 30.55
C ALA A 335 -10.97 13.75 31.91
N GLU A 336 -10.11 12.92 32.51
CA GLU A 336 -10.30 12.38 33.85
C GLU A 336 -10.17 13.48 34.92
N ALA A 337 -9.16 14.35 34.82
CA ALA A 337 -8.97 15.49 35.70
C ALA A 337 -10.17 16.44 35.70
N THR A 338 -10.67 16.80 34.51
CA THR A 338 -11.86 17.64 34.37
C THR A 338 -13.10 17.00 35.00
N ARG A 339 -13.24 15.67 34.92
CA ARG A 339 -14.36 14.97 35.57
C ARG A 339 -14.26 15.04 37.09
N ARG A 340 -13.06 14.85 37.66
CA ARG A 340 -12.82 14.98 39.11
C ARG A 340 -13.09 16.40 39.63
N VAL A 341 -12.65 17.41 38.88
CA VAL A 341 -12.95 18.81 39.18
C VAL A 341 -14.45 19.08 39.15
N ALA A 342 -15.17 18.53 38.18
CA ALA A 342 -16.63 18.63 38.11
C ALA A 342 -17.35 17.89 39.25
N GLU A 343 -16.73 16.86 39.84
CA GLU A 343 -17.21 16.14 41.03
C GLU A 343 -16.86 16.89 42.34
N GLY A 344 -16.16 18.02 42.28
CA GLY A 344 -15.86 18.90 43.42
C GLY A 344 -14.43 18.81 43.95
N GLU A 345 -13.57 17.99 43.35
CA GLU A 345 -12.16 17.84 43.76
C GLU A 345 -11.27 18.93 43.14
N LEU A 346 -11.24 20.11 43.77
CA LEU A 346 -10.47 21.27 43.28
C LEU A 346 -8.99 21.27 43.67
N ASP A 347 -8.58 20.41 44.60
CA ASP A 347 -7.18 20.32 45.04
C ASP A 347 -6.33 19.41 44.13
N PHE A 348 -6.91 18.91 43.04
CA PHE A 348 -6.22 18.05 42.09
C PHE A 348 -5.34 18.87 41.13
N VAL A 349 -4.04 18.58 41.13
CA VAL A 349 -3.05 19.15 40.18
C VAL A 349 -2.64 18.07 39.20
N LEU A 350 -2.75 18.37 37.90
CA LEU A 350 -2.30 17.48 36.85
C LEU A 350 -0.81 17.72 36.56
N GLU A 351 0.01 16.66 36.61
CA GLU A 351 1.44 16.76 36.33
C GLU A 351 1.72 17.04 34.85
N LYS A 352 2.63 17.98 34.58
CA LYS A 352 3.06 18.35 33.24
C LYS A 352 4.12 17.36 32.74
N GLU A 353 3.76 16.56 31.72
CA GLU A 353 4.65 15.53 31.17
C GLU A 353 5.40 15.95 29.89
N SER A 354 5.01 17.07 29.28
CA SER A 354 5.60 17.58 28.04
C SER A 354 5.62 19.11 28.05
N ASP A 355 6.58 19.72 27.36
CA ASP A 355 6.67 21.18 27.16
C ASP A 355 6.07 21.63 25.81
N ASP A 356 5.32 20.76 25.15
CA ASP A 356 4.58 21.04 23.90
C ASP A 356 3.21 21.69 24.16
N GLU A 357 2.35 21.71 23.13
CA GLU A 357 0.98 22.23 23.21
C GLU A 357 0.11 21.48 24.23
N MET A 358 0.40 20.20 24.51
CA MET A 358 -0.28 19.47 25.59
C MET A 358 0.18 19.97 26.95
N GLY A 359 1.46 20.28 27.10
CA GLY A 359 2.01 20.94 28.29
C GLY A 359 1.32 22.27 28.60
N LEU A 360 1.16 23.11 27.58
CA LEU A 360 0.45 24.40 27.71
C LEU A 360 -1.02 24.22 28.14
N LEU A 361 -1.67 23.16 27.66
CA LEU A 361 -3.04 22.84 28.03
C LEU A 361 -3.15 22.37 29.49
N VAL A 362 -2.18 21.61 29.98
CA VAL A 362 -2.07 21.21 31.39
C VAL A 362 -1.86 22.44 32.29
N ASP A 363 -0.94 23.35 31.91
CA ASP A 363 -0.69 24.59 32.65
C ASP A 363 -1.95 25.47 32.72
N SER A 364 -2.68 25.58 31.61
CA SER A 364 -3.94 26.32 31.54
C SER A 364 -5.04 25.67 32.40
N PHE A 365 -5.14 24.34 32.38
CA PHE A 365 -6.08 23.60 33.23
C PHE A 365 -5.79 23.81 34.72
N ASN A 366 -4.53 23.66 35.14
CA ASN A 366 -4.13 23.84 36.54
C ASN A 366 -4.41 25.27 37.02
N ARG A 367 -4.16 26.28 36.17
CA ARG A 367 -4.48 27.68 36.48
C ARG A 367 -5.99 27.89 36.68
N MET A 368 -6.82 27.36 35.78
CA MET A 368 -8.28 27.43 35.90
C MET A 368 -8.78 26.78 37.20
N THR A 369 -8.26 25.61 37.56
CA THR A 369 -8.67 24.90 38.79
C THR A 369 -8.23 25.66 40.05
N SER A 370 -7.03 26.26 40.03
CA SER A 370 -6.55 27.13 41.11
C SER A 370 -7.43 28.38 41.26
N ASP A 371 -7.81 29.03 40.15
CA ASP A 371 -8.69 30.21 40.16
C ASP A 371 -10.09 29.85 40.69
N LEU A 372 -10.64 28.68 40.33
CA LEU A 372 -11.90 28.16 40.86
C LEU A 372 -11.82 27.88 42.38
N SER A 373 -10.75 27.24 42.85
CA SER A 373 -10.53 26.98 44.28
C SER A 373 -10.47 28.29 45.07
N ALA A 374 -9.69 29.27 44.59
CA ALA A 374 -9.60 30.59 45.20
C ALA A 374 -10.95 31.34 45.20
N SER A 375 -11.73 31.22 44.13
CA SER A 375 -13.07 31.82 44.04
C SER A 375 -14.04 31.20 45.04
N ASN A 376 -14.05 29.87 45.19
CA ASN A 376 -14.88 29.17 46.17
C ASN A 376 -14.51 29.53 47.61
N LEU A 377 -13.22 29.66 47.92
CA LEU A 377 -12.77 30.13 49.24
C LEU A 377 -13.28 31.55 49.54
N LYS A 378 -13.11 32.48 48.59
CA LYS A 378 -13.64 33.85 48.72
C LYS A 378 -15.16 33.88 48.91
N LEU A 379 -15.89 33.04 48.16
CA LEU A 379 -17.34 32.95 48.26
C LEU A 379 -17.77 32.39 49.63
N ALA A 380 -17.07 31.38 50.15
CA ALA A 380 -17.32 30.82 51.48
C ALA A 380 -17.03 31.84 52.60
N GLU A 381 -15.94 32.60 52.49
CA GLU A 381 -15.61 33.69 53.41
C GLU A 381 -16.68 34.79 53.38
N ALA A 382 -17.11 35.22 52.18
CA ALA A 382 -18.16 36.22 52.02
C ALA A 382 -19.50 35.75 52.61
N HIS A 383 -19.88 34.49 52.38
CA HIS A 383 -21.07 33.90 53.00
C HIS A 383 -21.00 33.92 54.53
N LYS A 384 -19.85 33.55 55.11
CA LYS A 384 -19.64 33.57 56.56
C LYS A 384 -19.73 35.00 57.13
N ALA A 385 -19.13 35.97 56.44
CA ALA A 385 -19.20 37.37 56.83
C ALA A 385 -20.63 37.92 56.76
N LEU A 386 -21.39 37.60 55.71
CA LEU A 386 -22.79 37.97 55.58
C LEU A 386 -23.65 37.36 56.69
N GLN A 387 -23.46 36.07 57.01
CA GLN A 387 -24.16 35.43 58.12
C GLN A 387 -23.87 36.12 59.46
N GLN A 388 -22.61 36.43 59.75
CA GLN A 388 -22.22 37.16 60.97
C GLN A 388 -22.85 38.57 61.00
N SER A 389 -22.79 39.30 59.89
CA SER A 389 -23.41 40.63 59.78
C SER A 389 -24.91 40.57 60.01
N SER A 390 -25.59 39.55 59.47
CA SER A 390 -27.04 39.35 59.67
C SER A 390 -27.36 39.12 61.15
N ILE A 391 -26.60 38.26 61.84
CA ILE A 391 -26.79 37.98 63.27
C ILE A 391 -26.59 39.26 64.10
N ILE A 392 -25.52 40.01 63.84
CA ILE A 392 -25.24 41.27 64.55
C ILE A 392 -26.37 42.30 64.31
N SER A 393 -26.88 42.38 63.08
CA SER A 393 -27.97 43.29 62.74
C SER A 393 -29.26 42.92 63.48
N GLU A 394 -29.60 41.63 63.57
CA GLU A 394 -30.76 41.17 64.36
C GLU A 394 -30.59 41.47 65.85
N GLN A 395 -29.41 41.24 66.43
CA GLN A 395 -29.12 41.56 67.83
C GLN A 395 -29.28 43.06 68.11
N ARG A 396 -28.77 43.92 67.21
CA ARG A 396 -28.91 45.38 67.33
C ARG A 396 -30.38 45.80 67.28
N ARG A 397 -31.19 45.20 66.40
CA ARG A 397 -32.63 45.45 66.32
C ARG A 397 -33.32 45.12 67.65
N HIS A 398 -33.08 43.92 68.20
CA HIS A 398 -33.66 43.51 69.47
C HIS A 398 -33.21 44.35 70.68
N TYR A 399 -31.95 44.76 70.72
CA TYR A 399 -31.45 45.67 71.74
C TYR A 399 -32.16 47.02 71.68
N MET A 400 -32.30 47.61 70.48
CA MET A 400 -33.00 48.88 70.28
C MET A 400 -34.47 48.79 70.71
N GLU A 401 -35.17 47.71 70.32
CA GLU A 401 -36.55 47.45 70.76
C GLU A 401 -36.68 47.37 72.29
N THR A 402 -35.69 46.75 72.96
CA THR A 402 -35.67 46.59 74.42
C THR A 402 -35.36 47.91 75.13
N VAL A 403 -34.37 48.67 74.65
CA VAL A 403 -34.02 49.99 75.19
C VAL A 403 -35.22 50.92 75.08
N LEU A 404 -35.82 51.06 73.89
CA LEU A 404 -36.96 51.96 73.69
C LEU A 404 -38.14 51.62 74.62
N LYS A 405 -38.38 50.33 74.91
CA LYS A 405 -39.41 49.90 75.87
C LYS A 405 -39.13 50.31 77.32
N ASN A 406 -37.87 50.49 77.71
CA ASN A 406 -37.45 50.68 79.11
C ASN A 406 -36.88 52.08 79.42
N VAL A 407 -36.80 53.00 78.45
CA VAL A 407 -36.37 54.39 78.71
C VAL A 407 -37.47 55.12 79.50
N ALA A 408 -37.08 55.81 80.60
CA ALA A 408 -37.98 56.59 81.48
C ALA A 408 -38.42 57.95 80.88
N ALA A 409 -38.26 58.14 79.58
CA ALA A 409 -38.69 59.30 78.82
C ALA A 409 -39.66 58.83 77.75
N GLY A 410 -40.69 59.64 77.47
CA GLY A 410 -41.65 59.36 76.42
C GLY A 410 -41.00 59.58 75.07
N VAL A 411 -40.89 58.52 74.25
CA VAL A 411 -40.33 58.58 72.91
C VAL A 411 -41.43 58.36 71.89
N ILE A 412 -41.64 59.35 71.03
CA ILE A 412 -42.53 59.28 69.88
C ILE A 412 -41.68 59.55 68.63
N ALA A 413 -41.67 58.61 67.69
CA ALA A 413 -40.95 58.76 66.43
C ALA A 413 -41.93 59.07 65.30
N ILE A 414 -41.54 59.98 64.41
CA ILE A 414 -42.32 60.42 63.26
C ILE A 414 -41.48 60.17 62.00
N ASN A 415 -42.09 59.71 60.91
CA ASN A 415 -41.38 59.50 59.65
C ASN A 415 -41.34 60.77 58.77
N GLU A 416 -40.66 60.69 57.63
CA GLU A 416 -40.58 61.77 56.62
C GLU A 416 -41.94 62.20 56.04
N ARG A 417 -43.01 61.44 56.31
CA ARG A 417 -44.39 61.71 55.86
C ARG A 417 -45.26 62.29 56.98
N ASN A 418 -44.66 62.72 58.08
CA ASN A 418 -45.34 63.25 59.28
C ASN A 418 -46.22 62.21 60.02
N GLU A 419 -46.05 60.91 59.75
CA GLU A 419 -46.81 59.86 60.42
C GLU A 419 -46.08 59.37 61.67
N ILE A 420 -46.83 59.16 62.76
CA ILE A 420 -46.27 58.61 64.00
C ILE A 420 -45.96 57.12 63.80
N THR A 421 -44.69 56.72 63.86
CA THR A 421 -44.24 55.34 63.61
C THR A 421 -43.98 54.52 64.87
N THR A 422 -43.62 55.18 65.98
CA THR A 422 -43.33 54.49 67.24
C THR A 422 -43.77 55.36 68.40
N ILE A 423 -44.41 54.75 69.39
CA ILE A 423 -44.73 55.35 70.68
C ILE A 423 -44.24 54.35 71.72
N ASN A 424 -43.27 54.72 72.56
CA ASN A 424 -42.80 53.82 73.59
C ASN A 424 -43.79 53.70 74.75
N LYS A 425 -43.65 52.63 75.56
CA LYS A 425 -44.55 52.34 76.68
C LYS A 425 -44.62 53.49 77.70
N PHE A 426 -43.49 54.16 77.95
CA PHE A 426 -43.47 55.31 78.84
C PHE A 426 -44.27 56.50 78.28
N ALA A 427 -44.22 56.78 76.98
CA ALA A 427 -45.06 57.82 76.36
C ALA A 427 -46.55 57.47 76.44
N GLU A 428 -46.91 56.19 76.26
CA GLU A 428 -48.26 55.68 76.48
C GLU A 428 -48.74 55.94 77.91
N GLU A 429 -47.93 55.59 78.91
CA GLU A 429 -48.24 55.78 80.33
C GLU A 429 -48.27 57.27 80.72
N LEU A 430 -47.30 58.06 80.26
CA LEU A 430 -47.14 59.49 80.56
C LEU A 430 -48.29 60.32 79.97
N LEU A 431 -48.66 60.06 78.72
CA LEU A 431 -49.71 60.79 78.01
C LEU A 431 -51.10 60.17 78.21
N LYS A 432 -51.19 58.98 78.82
CA LYS A 432 -52.43 58.18 78.99
C LYS A 432 -53.18 57.94 77.68
N ILE A 433 -52.46 57.54 76.64
CA ILE A 433 -52.99 57.30 75.29
C ILE A 433 -52.89 55.83 74.89
N ASP A 434 -53.85 55.29 74.13
CA ASP A 434 -53.68 53.98 73.47
C ASP A 434 -52.93 54.18 72.14
N PRO A 435 -51.68 53.68 71.99
CA PRO A 435 -50.86 53.89 70.80
C PRO A 435 -51.54 53.48 69.48
N ARG A 436 -52.43 52.49 69.50
CA ARG A 436 -53.12 52.00 68.30
C ARG A 436 -53.98 53.06 67.63
N ASN A 437 -54.42 54.06 68.38
CA ASN A 437 -55.22 55.15 67.86
C ASN A 437 -54.38 56.23 67.15
N PHE A 438 -53.06 56.22 67.33
CA PHE A 438 -52.15 57.28 66.90
C PHE A 438 -51.06 56.80 65.92
N LEU A 439 -50.68 55.52 65.98
CA LEU A 439 -49.71 54.92 65.07
C LEU A 439 -50.19 54.99 63.60
N ASN A 440 -49.24 55.26 62.70
CA ASN A 440 -49.43 55.43 61.24
C ASN A 440 -50.45 56.50 60.84
N LYS A 441 -50.64 57.50 61.69
CA LYS A 441 -51.46 58.68 61.38
C LYS A 441 -50.60 59.92 61.36
N ASP A 442 -50.96 60.85 60.49
CA ASP A 442 -50.33 62.17 60.42
C ASP A 442 -50.59 62.96 61.71
N PHE A 443 -49.53 63.46 62.35
CA PHE A 443 -49.65 64.16 63.62
C PHE A 443 -50.46 65.47 63.53
N HIS A 444 -50.52 66.12 62.36
CA HIS A 444 -51.30 67.35 62.14
C HIS A 444 -52.81 67.12 62.31
N HIS A 445 -53.29 65.90 62.01
CA HIS A 445 -54.71 65.55 62.15
C HIS A 445 -55.09 65.11 63.57
N ILE A 446 -54.09 64.86 64.42
CA ILE A 446 -54.28 64.35 65.78
C ILE A 446 -54.19 65.48 66.80
N LEU A 447 -53.27 66.43 66.60
CA LEU A 447 -53.02 67.50 67.54
C LEU A 447 -54.00 68.66 67.35
N ILE A 448 -54.35 69.31 68.46
CA ILE A 448 -55.14 70.54 68.43
C ILE A 448 -54.25 71.66 67.88
N ARG A 449 -54.80 72.55 67.04
CA ARG A 449 -54.12 73.68 66.36
C ARG A 449 -53.02 74.40 67.19
N PRO A 450 -53.19 74.68 68.50
CA PRO A 450 -52.13 75.31 69.29
C PRO A 450 -50.90 74.44 69.53
N HIS A 451 -51.05 73.11 69.61
CA HIS A 451 -49.96 72.15 69.86
C HIS A 451 -49.24 71.74 68.58
N ASP A 452 -49.97 71.70 67.46
CA ASP A 452 -49.41 71.46 66.13
C ASP A 452 -48.38 72.54 65.75
N ALA A 453 -48.73 73.81 65.95
CA ALA A 453 -47.84 74.96 65.73
C ALA A 453 -46.56 74.92 66.59
N ILE A 454 -46.62 74.28 67.77
CA ILE A 454 -45.43 74.09 68.61
C ILE A 454 -44.47 73.10 67.94
N LEU A 455 -44.98 71.95 67.49
CA LEU A 455 -44.19 70.91 66.82
C LEU A 455 -43.65 71.35 65.46
N GLU A 456 -44.46 72.02 64.65
CA GLU A 456 -43.99 72.67 63.42
C GLU A 456 -42.85 73.67 63.71
N GLY A 457 -42.96 74.41 64.82
CA GLY A 457 -41.90 75.29 65.31
C GLY A 457 -40.58 74.56 65.58
N PHE A 458 -40.63 73.36 66.19
CA PHE A 458 -39.44 72.52 66.38
C PHE A 458 -38.87 72.04 65.05
N PHE A 459 -39.71 71.55 64.12
CA PHE A 459 -39.24 71.05 62.82
C PHE A 459 -38.63 72.16 61.97
N LYS A 460 -39.28 73.33 61.93
CA LYS A 460 -38.78 74.50 61.21
C LYS A 460 -37.43 74.96 61.76
N GLU A 461 -37.28 75.02 63.07
CA GLU A 461 -36.00 75.36 63.71
C GLU A 461 -34.92 74.29 63.43
N LEU A 462 -35.28 73.00 63.44
CA LEU A 462 -34.34 71.90 63.14
C LEU A 462 -33.82 72.01 61.72
N GLN A 463 -34.71 72.31 60.77
CA GLN A 463 -34.41 72.44 59.36
C GLN A 463 -33.62 73.73 59.05
N GLU A 464 -33.96 74.86 59.68
CA GLU A 464 -33.27 76.14 59.52
C GLU A 464 -31.89 76.17 60.20
N SER A 465 -31.73 75.49 61.34
CA SER A 465 -30.47 75.47 62.10
C SER A 465 -29.44 74.46 61.59
N GLY A 466 -29.87 73.44 60.81
CA GLY A 466 -29.02 72.34 60.35
C GLY A 466 -28.50 71.43 61.48
N ARG A 467 -29.03 71.56 62.70
CA ARG A 467 -28.66 70.72 63.84
C ARG A 467 -29.41 69.39 63.80
N GLN A 468 -28.78 68.33 64.31
CA GLN A 468 -29.40 67.00 64.39
C GLN A 468 -30.40 66.85 65.54
N GLN A 469 -30.38 67.76 66.52
CA GLN A 469 -31.24 67.72 67.70
C GLN A 469 -31.57 69.14 68.18
N ILE A 470 -32.80 69.34 68.64
CA ILE A 470 -33.27 70.53 69.34
C ILE A 470 -33.99 70.12 70.62
N GLU A 471 -33.87 70.94 71.65
CA GLU A 471 -34.51 70.75 72.93
C GLU A 471 -35.18 72.06 73.37
N ARG A 472 -36.44 71.98 73.83
CA ARG A 472 -37.10 73.10 74.51
C ARG A 472 -37.92 72.57 75.67
N HIS A 473 -38.01 73.40 76.70
CA HIS A 473 -38.86 73.14 77.85
C HIS A 473 -40.29 73.54 77.50
N LEU A 474 -41.22 72.59 77.66
CA LEU A 474 -42.65 72.80 77.44
C LEU A 474 -43.40 72.50 78.72
N HIS A 475 -44.33 73.37 79.09
CA HIS A 475 -45.32 73.05 80.10
C HIS A 475 -46.55 72.47 79.43
N LEU A 476 -46.78 71.18 79.65
CA LEU A 476 -47.93 70.45 79.12
C LEU A 476 -48.85 70.07 80.28
N THR A 477 -50.14 70.37 80.15
CA THR A 477 -51.16 69.90 81.07
C THR A 477 -51.73 68.59 80.54
N VAL A 478 -51.30 67.47 81.12
CA VAL A 478 -51.87 66.14 80.82
C VAL A 478 -53.09 65.94 81.71
N ARG A 479 -54.27 65.72 81.12
CA ARG A 479 -55.50 65.39 81.86
C ARG A 479 -55.73 63.88 81.85
#